data_AF-A0A1T5DBW4-F1
#
_entry.id   AF-A0A1T5DBW4-F1
#
_cell.length_a   1.000
_cell.length_b   1.000
_cell.length_c   1.000
_cell.angle_alpha   90.00
_cell.angle_beta   90.00
_cell.angle_gamma   90.00
#
_symmetry.space_group_name_H-M   'P 1'
#
loop_
_entity.id
_entity.type
_entity.pdbx_description
1 polymer ?
#
loop_
_entity_poly.entity_id
_entity_poly.type
_entity_poly.pdbx_seq_one_letter_code
_entity_poly.pdbx_strand_id
1 'polypeptide(L)' 'MKQVLVFKTSVNSFQEMQALKPILNKLVNKTGRWNFDLEDCDRVLRVESEFVGADSIIEKLACAGVMCSELE' A
#
# COMPACT_ATOMS: atom_id res chain seq x y z
N MET A 1 -16.16 10.09 -2.75
CA MET A 1 -14.97 10.95 -2.59
C MET A 1 -13.80 10.00 -2.37
N LYS A 2 -12.74 10.11 -3.16
CA LYS A 2 -11.57 9.24 -3.00
C LYS A 2 -10.72 9.74 -1.84
N GLN A 3 -10.36 8.86 -0.93
CA GLN A 3 -9.40 9.14 0.13
C GLN A 3 -8.02 8.71 -0.35
N VAL A 4 -7.02 9.53 -0.03
CA VAL A 4 -5.62 9.25 -0.29
C VAL A 4 -5.01 8.84 1.04
N LEU A 5 -4.67 7.57 1.17
CA LEU A 5 -4.03 7.00 2.33
C LEU A 5 -2.54 6.88 2.04
N VAL A 6 -1.72 7.28 3.00
CA VAL A 6 -0.25 7.22 2.88
C VAL A 6 0.24 6.27 3.96
N PHE A 7 1.12 5.35 3.60
CA PHE A 7 1.65 4.34 4.50
C PHE A 7 3.16 4.29 4.42
N LYS A 8 3.81 4.15 5.56
CA LYS A 8 5.20 3.73 5.65
C LYS A 8 5.27 2.22 5.54
N THR A 9 6.14 1.70 4.67
CA THR A 9 6.31 0.25 4.52
C THR A 9 7.76 -0.19 4.71
N SER A 10 7.98 -1.46 5.05
CA SER A 10 9.34 -2.03 5.09
C SER A 10 9.90 -2.40 3.70
N VAL A 11 9.09 -2.28 2.64
CA VAL A 11 9.41 -2.71 1.27
C VAL A 11 10.60 -1.95 0.73
N ASN A 12 11.74 -2.62 0.56
CA ASN A 12 12.96 -2.00 0.03
C ASN A 12 13.33 -2.48 -1.36
N SER A 13 12.77 -3.61 -1.77
CA SER A 13 13.18 -4.29 -2.97
C SER A 13 12.06 -4.31 -4.00
N PHE A 14 12.43 -4.13 -5.26
CA PHE A 14 11.48 -4.25 -6.38
C PHE A 14 10.80 -5.62 -6.43
N GLN A 15 11.47 -6.68 -5.95
CA GLN A 15 10.90 -8.02 -5.83
C GLN A 15 9.74 -8.09 -4.82
N GLU A 16 9.90 -7.49 -3.64
CA GLU A 16 8.84 -7.39 -2.64
C GLU A 16 7.67 -6.57 -3.17
N MET A 17 7.96 -5.42 -3.78
CA MET A 17 6.95 -4.57 -4.43
C MET A 17 6.17 -5.34 -5.51
N GLN A 18 6.84 -6.14 -6.34
CA GLN A 18 6.19 -6.98 -7.33
C GLN A 18 5.31 -8.07 -6.71
N ALA A 19 5.73 -8.66 -5.58
CA ALA A 19 4.93 -9.64 -4.85
C ALA A 19 3.65 -9.02 -4.26
N LEU A 20 3.72 -7.75 -3.85
CA LEU A 20 2.57 -7.00 -3.32
C LEU A 20 1.63 -6.46 -4.39
N LYS A 21 2.12 -6.23 -5.62
CA LYS A 21 1.35 -5.75 -6.77
C LYS A 21 -0.02 -6.44 -6.95
N PRO A 22 -0.13 -7.79 -6.97
CA PRO A 22 -1.43 -8.45 -7.10
C PRO A 22 -2.34 -8.27 -5.87
N ILE A 23 -1.77 -8.13 -4.67
CA ILE A 23 -2.52 -7.91 -3.42
C ILE A 23 -3.12 -6.51 -3.43
N LEU A 24 -2.31 -5.50 -3.75
CA LEU A 24 -2.75 -4.11 -3.83
C LEU A 24 -3.76 -3.90 -4.95
N ASN A 25 -3.56 -4.51 -6.12
CA ASN A 25 -4.55 -4.48 -7.21
C ASN A 25 -5.90 -5.10 -6.80
N LYS A 26 -5.90 -6.15 -5.98
CA LYS A 26 -7.11 -6.74 -5.42
C LYS A 26 -7.77 -5.83 -4.37
N LEU A 27 -6.98 -5.11 -3.58
CA LEU A 27 -7.47 -4.18 -2.57
C LEU A 27 -8.17 -2.98 -3.22
N VAL A 28 -7.46 -2.23 -4.06
CA VAL A 28 -7.96 -0.95 -4.63
C VAL A 28 -9.08 -1.14 -5.66
N ASN A 29 -9.31 -2.38 -6.11
CA ASN A 29 -10.27 -2.72 -7.15
C ASN A 29 -10.10 -1.87 -8.42
N LYS A 30 -11.11 -1.83 -9.29
CA LYS A 30 -11.04 -1.10 -10.58
C LYS A 30 -11.03 0.43 -10.44
N THR A 31 -11.40 0.98 -9.29
CA THR A 31 -11.63 2.43 -9.12
C THR A 31 -10.55 3.14 -8.32
N GLY A 32 -9.70 2.40 -7.61
CA GLY A 32 -8.58 2.93 -6.86
C GLY A 32 -7.24 2.81 -7.59
N ARG A 33 -6.23 3.45 -7.01
CA ARG A 33 -4.85 3.46 -7.50
C ARG A 33 -3.92 3.29 -6.32
N TRP A 34 -2.71 2.84 -6.57
CA TRP A 34 -1.66 2.84 -5.56
C TRP A 34 -0.32 3.13 -6.23
N ASN A 35 0.59 3.73 -5.48
CA ASN A 35 1.94 4.03 -5.92
C ASN A 35 2.92 3.68 -4.81
N PHE A 36 4.01 3.03 -5.17
CA PHE A 36 5.13 2.80 -4.28
C PHE A 36 6.22 3.81 -4.61
N ASP A 37 6.60 4.60 -3.62
CA ASP A 37 7.75 5.50 -3.67
C ASP A 37 8.97 4.78 -3.10
N LEU A 38 9.69 4.09 -4.00
CA LEU A 38 10.93 3.37 -3.67
C LEU A 38 12.16 4.29 -3.72
N GLU A 39 12.03 5.47 -4.33
CA GLU A 39 13.07 6.50 -4.34
C GLU A 39 13.10 7.26 -3.02
N ASP A 40 11.97 7.31 -2.33
CA ASP A 40 11.87 7.85 -0.99
C ASP A 40 12.53 6.91 0.04
N CYS A 41 13.40 7.47 0.88
CA CYS A 41 14.07 6.71 1.94
C CYS A 41 13.07 6.06 2.92
N ASP A 42 11.86 6.63 3.04
CA ASP A 42 10.81 6.16 3.91
C ASP A 42 9.93 5.05 3.29
N ARG A 43 10.16 4.65 2.03
CA ARG A 43 9.49 3.50 1.38
C ARG A 43 7.97 3.62 1.48
N VAL A 44 7.47 4.76 0.98
CA VAL A 44 6.10 5.18 1.16
C VAL A 44 5.19 4.51 0.13
N LEU A 45 4.09 3.93 0.62
CA LEU A 45 3.01 3.43 -0.21
C LEU A 45 1.85 4.43 -0.14
N ARG A 46 1.47 5.00 -1.29
CA ARG A 46 0.28 5.82 -1.41
C ARG A 46 -0.84 5.01 -2.03
N VAL A 47 -2.02 4.99 -1.41
CA VAL A 47 -3.19 4.28 -1.90
C VAL A 47 -4.36 5.25 -2.01
N GLU A 48 -4.92 5.34 -3.21
CA GLU A 48 -6.15 6.08 -3.48
C GLU A 48 -7.30 5.09 -3.62
N SER A 49 -8.25 5.13 -2.69
CA SER A 49 -9.44 4.27 -2.75
C SER A 49 -10.67 5.01 -2.23
N GLU A 50 -11.83 4.55 -2.66
CA GLU A 50 -13.13 5.08 -2.20
C GLU A 50 -13.76 4.18 -1.13
N PHE A 51 -13.40 2.89 -1.09
CA PHE A 51 -14.05 1.89 -0.23
C PHE A 51 -13.07 1.15 0.70
N VAL A 52 -11.76 1.34 0.51
CA VAL A 52 -10.75 0.64 1.30
C VAL A 52 -10.26 1.57 2.40
N GLY A 53 -10.45 1.13 3.65
CA GLY A 53 -9.86 1.78 4.82
C GLY A 53 -8.41 1.38 5.04
N ALA A 54 -7.71 2.19 5.81
CA ALA A 54 -6.30 1.98 6.13
C ALA A 54 -6.02 0.66 6.85
N ASP A 55 -6.86 0.30 7.81
CA ASP A 55 -6.75 -0.96 8.56
C ASP A 55 -6.72 -2.18 7.63
N SER A 56 -7.60 -2.20 6.62
CA SER A 56 -7.65 -3.31 5.65
C SER A 56 -6.35 -3.43 4.85
N ILE A 57 -5.70 -2.33 4.52
CA ILE A 57 -4.42 -2.33 3.80
C ILE A 57 -3.32 -2.83 4.73
N ILE A 58 -3.26 -2.30 5.96
CA ILE A 58 -2.28 -2.68 6.97
C ILE A 58 -2.37 -4.18 7.26
N GLU A 59 -3.58 -4.72 7.50
CA GLU A 59 -3.79 -6.14 7.75
C GLU A 59 -3.35 -7.02 6.58
N LYS A 60 -3.67 -6.62 5.33
CA LYS A 60 -3.25 -7.39 4.14
C LYS A 60 -1.74 -7.40 3.96
N LEU A 61 -1.08 -6.28 4.20
CA LEU A 61 0.39 -6.18 4.11
C LEU A 61 1.07 -6.94 5.25
N ALA A 62 0.56 -6.83 6.47
CA ALA A 62 1.04 -7.60 7.61
C ALA A 62 0.92 -9.10 7.36
N CYS A 63 -0.19 -9.55 6.78
CA CYS A 63 -0.40 -10.95 6.40
C CYS A 63 0.55 -11.43 5.29
N ALA A 64 1.08 -10.51 4.48
CA ALA A 64 2.13 -10.77 3.49
C ALA A 64 3.56 -10.70 4.08
N GLY A 65 3.70 -10.46 5.39
CA GLY A 65 4.99 -10.33 6.07
C GLY A 65 5.62 -8.94 5.95
N VAL A 66 4.86 -7.93 5.52
CA VAL A 66 5.35 -6.57 5.32
C VAL A 66 4.86 -5.67 6.45
N MET A 67 5.78 -4.95 7.09
CA MET A 67 5.38 -3.93 8.06
C MET A 67 4.78 -2.75 7.31
N CYS A 68 3.57 -2.38 7.70
CA CYS A 68 2.84 -1.24 7.17
C CYS A 68 2.32 -0.41 8.34
N SER A 69 2.47 0.91 8.27
CA SER A 69 1.89 1.84 9.24
C SER A 69 1.35 3.05 8.51
N GLU A 70 0.13 3.46 8.82
CA GLU A 70 -0.46 4.67 8.25
C GLU A 70 0.32 5.92 8.69
N LEU A 71 0.45 6.88 7.77
CA LEU A 71 1.02 8.20 7.98
C LEU A 71 -0.11 9.24 7.79
N GLU A 72 -0.23 10.16 8.73
CA GLU A 72 -1.19 11.29 8.73
C GLU A 72 -0.70 12.48 7.89
#